data_AF-A0A0D0BIH5-F1
#
_entry.id   AF-A0A0D0BIH5-F1
#
_cell.length_a   1.000
_cell.length_b   1.000
_cell.length_c   1.000
_cell.angle_alpha   90.00
_cell.angle_beta   90.00
_cell.angle_gamma   90.00
#
_symmetry.space_group_name_H-M   'P 1'
#
loop_
_entity.id
_entity.type
_entity.pdbx_description
1 polymer ?
#
loop_
_entity_poly.entity_id
_entity_poly.type
_entity_poly.pdbx_seq_one_letter_code
_entity_poly.pdbx_strand_id
1 'polypeptide(L)' 'EEAEKIVKRHIKLLHQYNEAKDAAQILIGRLAGLRETTVTQIHKDMELPMGDD' A
#
# COMPACT_ATOMS: atom_id res chain seq x y z
N GLU A 1 5.35 2.38 -31.48
CA GLU A 1 6.17 3.06 -30.45
C GLU A 1 5.37 3.68 -29.30
N GLU A 2 4.25 4.37 -29.56
CA GLU A 2 3.48 5.05 -28.50
C GLU A 2 2.84 4.10 -27.47
N ALA A 3 2.26 2.99 -27.93
CA ALA A 3 1.69 1.96 -27.06
C ALA A 3 2.70 1.37 -26.07
N GLU A 4 3.93 1.10 -26.52
CA GLU A 4 5.00 0.60 -25.66
C GLU A 4 5.41 1.61 -24.57
N LYS A 5 5.43 2.91 -24.91
CA LYS A 5 5.71 3.98 -23.94
C LYS A 5 4.62 4.05 -22.87
N ILE A 6 3.35 3.91 -23.27
CA ILE A 6 2.20 3.91 -22.35
C ILE A 6 2.27 2.71 -21.41
N VAL A 7 2.56 1.51 -21.93
CA VAL A 7 2.68 0.29 -21.12
C VAL A 7 3.86 0.39 -20.15
N LYS A 8 5.04 0.83 -20.61
CA LYS A 8 6.22 1.05 -19.73
C LYS A 8 5.93 2.04 -18.61
N ARG A 9 5.18 3.12 -18.90
CA ARG A 9 4.75 4.08 -17.88
C ARG A 9 3.81 3.44 -16.85
N HIS A 10 2.84 2.64 -17.29
CA HIS A 10 1.94 1.93 -16.38
C HIS A 10 2.68 0.96 -15.47
N ILE A 11 3.59 0.15 -16.03
CA ILE A 11 4.40 -0.80 -15.25
C ILE A 11 5.20 -0.07 -14.17
N LYS A 12 5.81 1.08 -14.52
CA LYS A 12 6.58 1.88 -13.57
C LYS A 12 5.70 2.42 -12.44
N LEU A 13 4.53 2.97 -12.77
CA LEU A 13 3.60 3.50 -11.77
C LEU A 13 3.09 2.40 -10.84
N LEU A 14 2.80 1.21 -11.38
CA LEU A 14 2.34 0.06 -10.60
C LEU A 14 3.41 -0.41 -9.60
N HIS A 15 4.68 -0.48 -10.01
CA HIS A 15 5.77 -0.84 -9.10
C HIS A 15 5.93 0.21 -7.99
N GLN A 16 5.89 1.49 -8.34
CA GLN A 16 5.99 2.58 -7.36
C GLN A 16 4.82 2.57 -6.37
N TYR A 17 3.61 2.29 -6.83
CA TYR A 17 2.44 2.11 -5.97
C TYR A 17 2.66 0.95 -5.01
N ASN A 18 3.05 -0.23 -5.51
CA ASN A 18 3.28 -1.41 -4.69
C ASN A 18 4.37 -1.18 -3.64
N GLU A 19 5.51 -0.59 -4.02
CA GLU A 19 6.59 -0.27 -3.08
C GLU A 19 6.13 0.66 -1.95
N ALA A 20 5.39 1.71 -2.29
CA ALA A 20 4.87 2.66 -1.29
C ALA A 20 3.84 1.99 -0.38
N LYS A 21 2.95 1.19 -0.95
CA LYS A 21 1.93 0.42 -0.21
C LYS A 21 2.58 -0.56 0.75
N ASP A 22 3.56 -1.35 0.30
CA ASP A 22 4.24 -2.34 1.12
C ASP A 22 5.01 -1.68 2.27
N ALA A 23 5.68 -0.56 2.01
CA ALA A 23 6.36 0.22 3.04
C ALA A 23 5.37 0.73 4.11
N ALA A 24 4.21 1.26 3.68
CA ALA A 24 3.16 1.68 4.60
C ALA A 24 2.61 0.50 5.42
N GLN A 25 2.38 -0.66 4.80
CA GLN A 25 1.86 -1.84 5.48
C GLN A 25 2.82 -2.36 6.56
N ILE A 26 4.14 -2.30 6.32
CA ILE A 26 5.16 -2.65 7.32
C ILE A 26 5.07 -1.70 8.52
N LEU A 27 4.92 -0.39 8.29
CA LEU A 27 4.78 0.59 9.37
C LEU A 27 3.50 0.38 10.17
N ILE A 28 2.38 0.10 9.50
CA ILE A 28 1.10 -0.23 10.14
C ILE A 28 1.25 -1.49 11.01
N GLY A 29 1.93 -2.53 10.52
CA GLY A 29 2.21 -3.74 11.30
C GLY A 29 3.01 -3.46 12.58
N ARG A 30 4.04 -2.62 12.49
CA ARG A 30 4.82 -2.19 13.67
C ARG A 30 3.97 -1.38 14.64
N LEU A 31 3.14 -0.46 14.13
CA LEU A 31 2.24 0.36 14.94
C LEU A 31 1.20 -0.50 15.68
N ALA A 32 0.64 -1.50 15.00
CA ALA A 32 -0.30 -2.45 15.59
C ALA A 32 0.36 -3.21 16.75
N GLY A 33 1.60 -3.69 16.57
CA GLY A 33 2.38 -4.34 17.62
C GLY A 33 2.65 -3.43 18.83
N LEU A 34 2.97 -2.15 18.61
CA LEU A 34 3.17 -1.17 19.69
C LEU A 34 1.89 -0.85 20.46
N ARG A 35 0.72 -0.96 19.80
CA ARG A 35 -0.60 -0.67 20.38
C ARG A 35 -1.32 -1.93 20.91
N GLU A 36 -0.66 -3.08 20.87
CA GLU A 36 -1.24 -4.38 21.23
C GLU A 36 -2.59 -4.64 20.53
N THR A 37 -2.72 -4.17 19.30
CA THR A 37 -3.95 -4.29 18.51
C THR A 37 -3.66 -4.96 17.17
N THR A 38 -4.71 -5.20 16.38
CA THR A 38 -4.58 -5.81 15.06
C THR A 38 -4.37 -4.76 13.99
N VAL A 39 -3.69 -5.13 12.91
CA VAL A 39 -3.57 -4.31 11.69
C VAL A 39 -4.94 -3.84 11.21
N THR A 40 -5.93 -4.73 11.18
CA THR A 40 -7.33 -4.41 10.83
C THR A 40 -7.92 -3.29 11.69
N GLN A 41 -7.62 -3.27 12.99
CA GLN A 41 -8.10 -2.21 13.87
C GLN A 41 -7.42 -0.88 13.56
N ILE A 42 -6.10 -0.88 13.30
CA ILE A 42 -5.39 0.32 12.86
C ILE A 42 -5.98 0.87 11.56
N HIS A 43 -6.29 0.01 10.59
CA HIS A 43 -6.95 0.44 9.34
C HIS A 43 -8.29 1.11 9.63
N LYS A 44 -9.11 0.57 10.53
CA LYS A 44 -10.38 1.20 10.94
C LYS A 44 -10.18 2.53 11.65
N ASP A 45 -9.25 2.58 12.61
CA ASP A 45 -8.97 3.75 13.43
C ASP A 45 -8.42 4.91 12.59
N MET A 46 -7.72 4.60 11.49
CA MET A 46 -7.12 5.56 10.57
C MET A 46 -7.93 5.77 9.28
N GLU A 47 -9.13 5.18 9.19
CA GLU A 47 -10.00 5.24 8.00
C GLU A 47 -9.28 4.81 6.70
N LEU A 48 -8.38 3.83 6.81
CA LEU A 48 -7.60 3.29 5.69
C LEU A 48 -8.37 2.15 4.98
N PRO A 49 -8.22 2.02 3.64
CA PRO A 49 -8.78 0.91 2.89
C PRO A 49 -8.27 -0.44 3.41
N MET A 50 -9.15 -1.44 3.48
CA MET A 50 -8.83 -2.80 3.92
C MET A 50 -8.21 -3.67 2.80
N GLY A 51 -8.17 -3.15 1.57
CA GLY A 51 -7.71 -3.83 0.36
C GLY A 51 -7.56 -2.85 -0.80
N ASP A 52 -7.17 -3.35 -1.97
CA ASP A 52 -7.01 -2.58 -3.22
C ASP A 52 -8.30 -2.54 -4.08
N ASP A 53 -9.44 -3.02 -3.55
CA ASP A 53 -10.71 -3.12 -4.27
C ASP A 53 -11.38 -1.77 -4.55
#